data_AF-A0A932T827-F1
#
_entry.id   AF-A0A932T827-F1
#
_cell.length_a   1.000
_cell.length_b   1.000
_cell.length_c   1.000
_cell.angle_alpha   90.00
_cell.angle_beta   90.00
_cell.angle_gamma   90.00
#
_symmetry.space_group_name_H-M   'P 1'
#
loop_
_entity.id
_entity.type
_entity.pdbx_description
1 polymer ?
#
loop_
_entity_poly.entity_id
_entity_poly.type
_entity_poly.pdbx_seq_one_letter_code
_entity_poly.pdbx_strand_id
1 'polypeptide(L)'
;MAKSQNNAKASSKKRIVKVDAYGDAHIVASFNNIIISLTNKQGQVISWSSAGKMGFKGSKKNTPYAAQMAASDAAKTAMDAGLKRVDVFVKGPGSGREDLLQVMVSG
;
A
#
# COMPACT_ATOMS: atom_id res chain seq x y z
N MET A 1 -16.43 3.28 27.19
CA MET A 1 -15.78 4.50 26.65
C MET A 1 -14.43 4.11 26.05
N ALA A 2 -14.30 3.96 24.74
CA ALA A 2 -13.02 3.69 24.09
C ALA A 2 -12.84 4.64 22.91
N LYS A 3 -12.11 5.73 23.13
CA LYS A 3 -11.70 6.68 22.09
C LYS A 3 -10.70 5.97 21.18
N SER A 4 -11.11 5.61 19.96
CA SER A 4 -10.15 5.24 18.91
C SER A 4 -10.05 6.39 17.93
N GLN A 5 -9.06 7.22 18.22
CA GLN A 5 -8.56 8.39 17.51
C GLN A 5 -8.93 8.45 16.02
N ASN A 6 -9.79 9.43 15.74
CA ASN A 6 -9.79 10.25 14.54
C ASN A 6 -8.33 10.65 14.21
N ASN A 7 -7.70 10.01 13.22
CA ASN A 7 -6.46 10.52 12.66
C ASN A 7 -6.77 11.01 11.25
N ALA A 8 -6.54 12.29 11.06
CA ALA A 8 -7.01 13.14 10.00
C ALA A 8 -7.08 12.44 8.64
N LYS A 9 -8.24 12.58 7.97
CA LYS A 9 -8.27 12.79 6.52
C LYS A 9 -7.44 14.06 6.25
N ALA A 10 -6.12 13.95 6.28
CA ALA A 10 -5.25 14.95 5.73
C ALA A 10 -5.57 14.95 4.24
N SER A 11 -6.43 15.90 3.87
CA SER A 11 -6.66 16.34 2.50
C SER A 11 -5.29 16.57 1.90
N SER A 12 -4.77 15.52 1.28
CA SER A 12 -3.42 15.49 0.74
C SER A 12 -3.56 16.25 -0.55
N LYS A 13 -3.41 17.58 -0.41
CA LYS A 13 -3.21 18.57 -1.46
C LYS A 13 -2.66 17.83 -2.66
N LYS A 14 -3.49 17.72 -3.72
CA LYS A 14 -3.25 17.02 -4.99
C LYS A 14 -1.88 17.44 -5.51
N ARG A 15 -0.82 16.82 -5.00
CA ARG A 15 0.51 16.90 -5.59
C ARG A 15 0.27 16.11 -6.85
N ILE A 16 0.16 16.84 -7.95
CA ILE A 16 0.18 16.28 -9.29
C ILE A 16 1.59 15.73 -9.44
N VAL A 17 1.84 14.58 -8.81
CA VAL A 17 3.04 13.79 -9.04
C VAL A 17 2.94 13.44 -10.51
N LYS A 18 3.98 13.74 -11.30
CA LYS A 18 4.05 13.24 -12.67
C LYS A 18 4.03 11.73 -12.58
N VAL A 19 2.88 11.16 -12.93
CA VAL A 19 2.70 9.72 -12.96
C VAL A 19 3.11 9.28 -14.35
N ASP A 20 4.26 8.63 -14.39
CA ASP A 20 4.74 8.00 -15.60
C ASP A 20 4.02 6.66 -15.79
N ALA A 21 4.07 6.10 -17.00
CA ALA A 21 3.53 4.77 -17.25
C ALA A 21 4.26 3.70 -16.41
N TYR A 22 5.49 3.99 -15.97
CA TYR A 22 6.34 3.11 -15.18
C TYR A 22 6.63 3.69 -13.78
N GLY A 23 6.54 2.83 -12.77
CA GLY A 23 6.96 3.15 -11.41
C GLY A 23 7.42 1.93 -10.65
N ASP A 24 7.48 2.07 -9.33
CA ASP A 24 8.00 1.07 -8.41
C ASP A 24 6.99 0.89 -7.26
N ALA A 25 6.77 -0.34 -6.83
CA ALA A 25 5.89 -0.71 -5.75
C ALA A 25 6.72 -1.29 -4.62
N HIS A 26 6.82 -0.55 -3.52
CA HIS A 26 7.54 -0.96 -2.33
C HIS A 26 6.56 -1.56 -1.31
N ILE A 27 6.73 -2.85 -1.06
CA ILE A 27 5.99 -3.59 -0.05
C ILE A 27 6.91 -3.83 1.14
N VAL A 28 6.51 -3.34 2.31
CA VAL A 28 7.21 -3.60 3.57
C VAL A 28 6.33 -4.47 4.45
N ALA A 29 6.71 -5.74 4.56
CA ALA A 29 6.05 -6.72 5.42
C ALA A 29 6.84 -6.87 6.74
N SER A 30 6.29 -6.31 7.81
CA SER A 30 6.79 -6.47 9.18
C SER A 30 5.91 -7.42 9.98
N PHE A 31 6.39 -7.91 11.13
CA PHE A 31 5.63 -8.85 11.98
C PHE A 31 4.28 -8.32 12.47
N ASN A 32 4.11 -7.00 12.53
CA ASN A 32 2.91 -6.36 13.07
C ASN A 32 2.17 -5.46 12.06
N ASN A 33 2.71 -5.26 10.86
CA ASN A 33 2.10 -4.37 9.87
C ASN A 33 2.61 -4.63 8.46
N ILE A 34 1.73 -4.37 7.50
CA ILE A 34 2.01 -4.42 6.07
C ILE A 34 1.76 -3.03 5.52
N ILE A 35 2.76 -2.48 4.85
CA ILE A 35 2.72 -1.15 4.23
C ILE A 35 3.09 -1.32 2.76
N ILE A 36 2.26 -0.75 1.89
CA ILE A 36 2.41 -0.82 0.45
C ILE A 36 2.45 0.60 -0.06
N SER A 37 3.50 0.94 -0.79
CA SER A 37 3.76 2.28 -1.31
C SER A 37 4.08 2.19 -2.78
N LEU A 38 3.37 2.95 -3.60
CA LEU A 38 3.58 3.06 -5.03
C LEU A 38 4.28 4.39 -5.30
N THR A 39 5.43 4.31 -5.93
CA THR A 39 6.30 5.44 -6.25
C THR A 39 6.54 5.53 -7.75
N ASN A 40 6.90 6.72 -8.24
CA ASN A 40 7.50 6.84 -9.57
C ASN A 40 9.00 6.50 -9.51
N LYS A 41 9.63 6.38 -10.69
CA LYS A 41 11.09 6.18 -10.79
C LYS A 41 11.96 7.29 -10.17
N GLN A 42 11.36 8.42 -9.81
CA GLN A 42 12.03 9.52 -9.11
C GLN A 42 11.94 9.38 -7.58
N GLY A 43 11.29 8.33 -7.08
CA GLY A 43 11.09 8.08 -5.64
C GLY A 43 9.95 8.90 -5.01
N GLN A 44 9.12 9.56 -5.81
CA GLN A 44 7.95 10.27 -5.30
C GLN A 44 6.79 9.29 -5.08
N VAL A 45 6.26 9.26 -3.87
CA VAL A 45 5.10 8.44 -3.51
C VAL A 45 3.85 9.02 -4.18
N ILE A 46 3.23 8.21 -5.03
CA ILE A 46 1.97 8.52 -5.72
C ILE A 46 0.80 8.11 -4.81
N SER A 47 0.84 6.87 -4.32
CA SER A 47 -0.16 6.35 -3.40
C SER A 47 0.48 5.42 -2.39
N TRP A 48 -0.15 5.29 -1.23
CA TRP A 48 0.25 4.32 -0.23
C TRP A 48 -0.96 3.85 0.56
N SER A 49 -0.89 2.61 1.02
CA SER A 49 -1.89 2.02 1.88
C SER A 49 -1.25 1.03 2.84
N SER A 50 -1.99 0.70 3.90
CA SER A 50 -1.53 -0.24 4.92
C SER A 50 -2.71 -0.93 5.58
N ALA A 51 -2.45 -2.07 6.20
CA ALA A 51 -3.46 -2.80 6.96
C ALA A 51 -4.11 -1.91 8.05
N GLY A 52 -3.31 -1.06 8.71
CA GLY A 52 -3.83 -0.11 9.71
C GLY A 52 -4.76 0.95 9.11
N LYS A 53 -4.47 1.45 7.90
CA LYS A 53 -5.30 2.44 7.19
C LYS A 53 -6.66 1.85 6.79
N MET A 54 -6.70 0.56 6.46
CA MET A 54 -7.94 -0.17 6.13
C MET A 54 -8.79 -0.53 7.37
N GLY A 55 -8.36 -0.14 8.58
CA GLY A 55 -9.11 -0.37 9.81
C GLY A 55 -8.83 -1.71 10.50
N PHE A 56 -7.86 -2.49 10.02
CA PHE A 56 -7.43 -3.70 10.70
C PHE A 56 -6.70 -3.36 12.00
N LYS A 57 -7.11 -4.00 13.11
CA LYS A 57 -6.55 -3.79 14.45
C LYS A 57 -5.95 -5.09 15.01
N GLY A 58 -4.97 -4.94 15.89
CA GLY A 58 -4.28 -6.06 16.54
C GLY A 58 -3.60 -7.02 15.56
N SER A 59 -3.65 -8.32 15.86
CA SER A 59 -3.03 -9.39 15.06
C SER A 59 -3.62 -9.53 13.65
N LYS A 60 -4.80 -8.95 13.38
CA LYS A 60 -5.43 -8.97 12.04
C LYS A 60 -4.66 -8.10 11.02
N LYS A 61 -3.75 -7.24 11.47
CA LYS A 61 -2.92 -6.40 10.58
C LYS A 61 -1.88 -7.17 9.77
N ASN A 62 -1.47 -8.33 10.25
CA ASN A 62 -0.49 -9.19 9.58
C ASN A 62 -1.17 -10.34 8.81
N THR A 63 -2.45 -10.17 8.45
CA THR A 63 -3.19 -11.18 7.70
C THR A 63 -3.05 -10.93 6.20
N PRO A 64 -3.04 -12.00 5.39
CA PRO A 64 -3.03 -11.89 3.93
C PRO A 64 -4.22 -11.08 3.41
N TYR A 65 -5.39 -11.24 4.02
CA TYR A 65 -6.58 -10.47 3.67
C TYR A 65 -6.43 -8.95 3.88
N ALA A 66 -5.79 -8.54 4.97
CA ALA A 66 -5.52 -7.12 5.20
C ALA A 66 -4.50 -6.56 4.19
N ALA A 67 -3.53 -7.39 3.79
CA ALA A 67 -2.56 -7.08 2.75
C ALA A 67 -3.25 -6.87 1.40
N GLN A 68 -4.18 -7.76 1.03
CA GLN A 68 -5.02 -7.67 -0.16
C GLN A 68 -5.80 -6.38 -0.24
N MET A 69 -6.53 -6.07 0.81
CA MET A 69 -7.34 -4.85 0.84
C MET A 69 -6.48 -3.59 0.72
N ALA A 70 -5.32 -3.55 1.39
CA ALA A 70 -4.38 -2.44 1.27
C ALA A 70 -3.74 -2.35 -0.13
N ALA A 71 -3.36 -3.49 -0.71
CA ALA A 71 -2.75 -3.56 -2.04
C ALA A 71 -3.72 -3.06 -3.10
N SER A 72 -4.96 -3.52 -3.05
CA SER A 72 -6.01 -3.17 -4.01
C SER A 72 -6.38 -1.68 -3.90
N ASP A 73 -6.46 -1.10 -2.69
CA ASP A 73 -6.67 0.34 -2.47
C ASP A 73 -5.53 1.18 -3.07
N ALA A 74 -4.27 0.80 -2.79
CA ALA A 74 -3.10 1.49 -3.30
C ALA A 74 -3.01 1.40 -4.84
N ALA A 75 -3.22 0.20 -5.39
CA ALA A 75 -3.18 -0.08 -6.82
C ALA A 75 -4.28 0.69 -7.57
N LYS A 76 -5.52 0.69 -7.08
CA LYS A 76 -6.62 1.44 -7.67
C LYS A 76 -6.32 2.94 -7.73
N THR A 77 -5.78 3.50 -6.65
CA THR A 77 -5.39 4.91 -6.61
C THR A 77 -4.25 5.21 -7.60
N ALA A 78 -3.30 4.30 -7.75
CA ALA A 78 -2.20 4.45 -8.70
C ALA A 78 -2.66 4.32 -10.17
N MET A 79 -3.57 3.40 -10.47
CA MET A 79 -4.16 3.25 -11.80
C MET A 79 -4.92 4.52 -12.20
N ASP A 80 -5.73 5.09 -11.30
CA ASP A 80 -6.42 6.38 -11.53
C ASP A 80 -5.44 7.52 -11.79
N ALA A 81 -4.29 7.48 -11.12
CA ALA A 81 -3.24 8.47 -11.30
C ALA A 81 -2.46 8.31 -12.63
N GLY A 82 -2.55 7.16 -13.31
CA GLY A 82 -1.94 6.91 -14.63
C GLY A 82 -0.80 5.88 -14.65
N LEU A 83 -0.55 5.18 -13.55
CA LEU A 83 0.45 4.11 -13.50
C LEU A 83 -0.04 2.89 -14.27
N LYS A 84 0.78 2.39 -15.21
CA LYS A 84 0.47 1.20 -16.02
C LYS A 84 1.29 -0.02 -15.64
N ARG A 85 2.55 0.19 -15.26
CA ARG A 85 3.50 -0.87 -14.90
C ARG A 85 4.27 -0.45 -13.66
N VAL A 86 4.45 -1.40 -12.76
CA VAL A 86 5.23 -1.21 -11.54
C VAL A 86 6.20 -2.36 -11.35
N ASP A 87 7.42 -2.06 -10.94
CA ASP A 87 8.35 -3.07 -10.45
C ASP A 87 8.10 -3.32 -8.97
N VAL A 88 8.01 -4.58 -8.54
CA VAL A 88 7.56 -4.92 -7.19
C VAL A 88 8.74 -5.29 -6.30
N PHE A 89 9.03 -4.43 -5.34
CA PHE A 89 10.08 -4.63 -4.34
C PHE A 89 9.48 -5.02 -2.99
N VAL A 90 9.78 -6.22 -2.53
CA VAL A 90 9.30 -6.73 -1.24
C VAL A 90 10.43 -6.74 -0.22
N LYS A 91 10.19 -6.15 0.96
CA LYS A 91 11.18 -6.03 2.05
C LYS A 91 10.58 -6.44 3.40
N GLY A 92 11.43 -7.04 4.25
CA GLY A 92 11.11 -7.36 5.65
C GLY A 92 10.66 -8.82 5.86
N PRO A 93 11.01 -9.49 6.97
CA PRO A 93 10.92 -10.95 7.17
C PRO A 93 9.48 -11.49 7.41
N GLY A 94 8.45 -10.67 7.21
CA GLY A 94 7.08 -11.07 7.51
C GLY A 94 6.57 -12.21 6.61
N SER A 95 5.84 -13.15 7.20
CA SER A 95 5.23 -14.32 6.53
C SER A 95 4.27 -13.99 5.38
N GLY A 96 3.95 -12.71 5.16
CA GLY A 96 3.08 -12.25 4.08
C GLY A 96 3.78 -11.97 2.74
N ARG A 97 5.11 -12.16 2.63
CA ARG A 97 5.88 -11.85 1.40
C ARG A 97 5.31 -12.46 0.12
N GLU A 98 5.03 -13.76 0.15
CA GLU A 98 4.58 -14.52 -1.03
C GLU A 98 3.12 -14.23 -1.35
N ASP A 99 2.28 -14.13 -0.33
CA ASP A 99 0.87 -13.78 -0.47
C ASP A 99 0.70 -12.39 -1.09
N LEU A 100 1.51 -11.41 -0.67
CA LEU A 100 1.52 -10.05 -1.23
C LEU A 100 1.87 -10.01 -2.72
N LEU A 101 2.82 -10.84 -3.16
CA LEU A 101 3.21 -10.91 -4.57
C LEU A 101 2.08 -11.50 -5.40
N GLN A 102 1.46 -12.58 -4.93
CA GLN A 102 0.32 -13.21 -5.60
C GLN A 102 -0.86 -12.23 -5.73
N VAL A 103 -1.10 -11.46 -4.68
CA VAL A 103 -2.19 -10.48 -4.60
C VAL A 103 -2.02 -9.32 -5.55
N MET A 104 -0.79 -8.84 -5.75
CA MET A 104 -0.52 -7.78 -6.70
C MET A 104 -0.59 -8.24 -8.16
N VAL A 105 -0.28 -9.50 -8.44
CA VAL A 105 -0.32 -10.05 -9.80
C VAL A 105 -1.73 -10.51 -10.20
N SER A 106 -2.54 -10.93 -9.23
CA SER A 106 -3.86 -11.51 -9.49
C SER A 106 -5.00 -10.48 -9.61
N GLY A 107 -4.72 -9.17 -9.54
CA GLY A 107 -5.72 -8.09 -9.51
C GLY A 107 -5.61 -7.11 -10.67
#